data_AF-A0A6J4WKZ8-F1
#
_entry.id   AF-A0A6J4WKZ8-F1
#
_cell.length_a   1.000
_cell.length_b   1.000
_cell.length_c   1.000
_cell.angle_alpha   90.00
_cell.angle_beta   90.00
_cell.angle_gamma   90.00
#
_symmetry.space_group_name_H-M   'P 1'
#
loop_
_entity.id
_entity.type
_entity.pdbx_description
1 polymer ?
#
loop_
_entity_poly.entity_id
_entity_poly.type
_entity_poly.pdbx_seq_one_letter_code
_entity_poly.pdbx_strand_id
1 'polypeptide(L)'
;MPNPFSKGWKYLTASLDNKIEENADPVIQIKQAAEAAKKQHADIEQQAASVIGNRNQLQMKLNRLLKDQQSIQEKARQALSLSDSATDPAEQHKYLNAAEVYASQLVGVESEIEQTTTLHQQAEQAAEQATQQVKQSEARLHEQLSQINELTTQAQQTKMQEAAVAASDQINSIDPDRDVPTMDSIREKIERRYADALGSQELMQSSMNERIHEIEATTSERDMRASAKLDAIRAQMRGELPAGSEETEPPADK
;
A
#
# COMPACT_ATOMS: atom_id res chain seq x y z
N MET A 1 28.34 19.40 -18.25
CA MET A 1 29.34 18.31 -18.16
C MET A 1 28.92 17.39 -17.03
N PRO A 2 28.80 16.06 -17.23
CA PRO A 2 28.32 15.15 -16.18
C PRO A 2 29.41 14.95 -15.11
N ASN A 3 29.06 15.25 -13.88
CA ASN A 3 29.96 15.30 -12.72
C ASN A 3 30.44 13.88 -12.35
N PRO A 4 31.76 13.56 -12.34
CA PRO A 4 32.26 12.21 -12.09
C PRO A 4 32.11 11.74 -10.63
N PHE A 5 31.78 12.63 -9.69
CA PHE A 5 31.68 12.32 -8.26
C PHE A 5 30.35 11.71 -7.80
N SER A 6 29.25 11.88 -8.54
CA SER A 6 27.95 11.27 -8.16
C SER A 6 27.83 9.81 -8.55
N LYS A 7 28.76 9.31 -9.39
CA LYS A 7 28.79 7.90 -9.80
C LYS A 7 29.47 7.03 -8.73
N GLY A 8 30.51 7.53 -8.05
CA GLY A 8 31.22 6.79 -7.00
C GLY A 8 30.34 6.43 -5.79
N TRP A 9 29.49 7.36 -5.35
CA TRP A 9 28.53 7.11 -4.26
C TRP A 9 27.44 6.10 -4.64
N LYS A 10 26.95 6.15 -5.88
CA LYS A 10 25.99 5.15 -6.40
C LYS A 10 26.58 3.75 -6.46
N TYR A 11 27.87 3.60 -6.79
CA TYR A 11 28.52 2.29 -6.76
C TYR A 11 28.85 1.82 -5.35
N LEU A 12 29.15 2.72 -4.40
CA LEU A 12 29.37 2.33 -3.02
C LEU A 12 28.08 1.81 -2.37
N THR A 13 26.95 2.53 -2.53
CA THR A 13 25.64 2.08 -2.02
C THR A 13 25.14 0.86 -2.78
N ALA A 14 25.29 0.80 -4.11
CA ALA A 14 24.91 -0.38 -4.87
C ALA A 14 25.80 -1.60 -4.58
N SER A 15 27.07 -1.43 -4.20
CA SER A 15 27.95 -2.55 -3.80
C SER A 15 27.68 -3.05 -2.38
N LEU A 16 27.08 -2.22 -1.53
CA LEU A 16 26.57 -2.59 -0.20
C LEU A 16 25.18 -3.22 -0.31
N ASP A 17 24.27 -2.65 -1.09
CA ASP A 17 22.93 -3.22 -1.35
C ASP A 17 23.02 -4.55 -2.11
N ASN A 18 23.81 -4.64 -3.20
CA ASN A 18 23.96 -5.90 -3.95
C ASN A 18 24.67 -7.00 -3.12
N LYS A 19 25.59 -6.66 -2.20
CA LYS A 19 26.22 -7.68 -1.33
C LYS A 19 25.37 -8.09 -0.14
N ILE A 20 24.37 -7.29 0.25
CA ILE A 20 23.42 -7.64 1.30
C ILE A 20 22.29 -8.52 0.71
N GLU A 21 21.89 -8.31 -0.54
CA GLU A 21 20.87 -9.13 -1.22
C GLU A 21 21.41 -10.46 -1.78
N GLU A 22 22.66 -10.52 -2.25
CA GLU A 22 23.22 -11.73 -2.87
C GLU A 22 23.76 -12.76 -1.84
N ASN A 23 23.87 -12.35 -0.56
CA ASN A 23 24.33 -13.21 0.54
C ASN A 23 23.33 -13.20 1.71
N ALA A 24 22.03 -13.11 1.41
CA ALA A 24 20.99 -13.24 2.41
C ALA A 24 21.14 -14.59 3.12
N ASP A 25 21.37 -14.55 4.44
CA ASP A 25 21.42 -15.72 5.33
C ASP A 25 20.31 -16.70 4.92
N PRO A 26 20.60 -18.00 4.69
CA PRO A 26 19.61 -19.01 4.33
C PRO A 26 18.35 -18.95 5.22
N VAL A 27 18.50 -18.58 6.48
CA VAL A 27 17.38 -18.40 7.43
C VAL A 27 16.42 -17.29 6.98
N ILE A 28 16.91 -16.19 6.41
CA ILE A 28 16.07 -15.07 5.91
C ILE A 28 15.31 -15.52 4.67
N GLN A 29 15.97 -16.22 3.74
CA GLN A 29 15.32 -16.71 2.52
C GLN A 29 14.22 -17.72 2.84
N ILE A 30 14.45 -18.63 3.79
CA ILE A 30 13.44 -19.60 4.24
C ILE A 30 12.23 -18.90 4.87
N LYS A 31 12.44 -17.83 5.65
CA LYS A 31 11.33 -17.02 6.20
C LYS A 31 10.53 -16.32 5.10
N GLN A 32 11.20 -15.72 4.13
CA GLN A 32 10.54 -15.08 2.99
C GLN A 32 9.73 -16.10 2.18
N ALA A 33 10.25 -17.31 1.98
CA ALA A 33 9.52 -18.40 1.33
C ALA A 33 8.26 -18.79 2.12
N ALA A 34 8.33 -18.84 3.45
CA ALA A 34 7.19 -19.13 4.31
C ALA A 34 6.10 -18.05 4.22
N GLU A 35 6.51 -16.77 4.21
CA GLU A 35 5.59 -15.64 4.04
C GLU A 35 4.96 -15.62 2.65
N ALA A 36 5.74 -15.89 1.60
CA ALA A 36 5.26 -15.98 0.24
C ALA A 36 4.23 -17.12 0.06
N ALA A 37 4.49 -18.30 0.63
CA ALA A 37 3.57 -19.43 0.61
C ALA A 37 2.23 -19.09 1.31
N LYS A 38 2.30 -18.49 2.50
CA LYS A 38 1.11 -18.03 3.23
C LYS A 38 0.33 -16.97 2.45
N LYS A 39 1.02 -16.02 1.84
CA LYS A 39 0.41 -14.97 1.01
C LYS A 39 -0.30 -15.57 -0.20
N GLN A 40 0.33 -16.51 -0.90
CA GLN A 40 -0.27 -17.18 -2.04
C GLN A 40 -1.57 -17.91 -1.65
N HIS A 41 -1.58 -18.60 -0.51
CA HIS A 41 -2.80 -19.24 -0.01
C HIS A 41 -3.89 -18.21 0.31
N ALA A 42 -3.54 -17.12 1.01
CA ALA A 42 -4.48 -16.05 1.33
C ALA A 42 -5.09 -15.40 0.07
N ASP A 43 -4.29 -15.21 -0.99
CA ASP A 43 -4.76 -14.67 -2.27
C ASP A 43 -5.78 -15.63 -2.92
N ILE A 44 -5.55 -16.94 -2.85
CA ILE A 44 -6.48 -17.97 -3.35
C ILE A 44 -7.78 -17.97 -2.53
N GLU A 45 -7.70 -17.87 -1.21
CA GLU A 45 -8.88 -17.76 -0.33
C GLU A 45 -9.71 -16.50 -0.64
N GLN A 46 -9.05 -15.36 -0.84
CA GLN A 46 -9.73 -14.11 -1.18
C GLN A 46 -10.47 -14.21 -2.52
N GLN A 47 -9.85 -14.81 -3.54
CA GLN A 47 -10.49 -15.05 -4.83
C GLN A 47 -11.69 -15.98 -4.68
N ALA A 48 -11.54 -17.09 -3.94
CA ALA A 48 -12.63 -18.02 -3.69
C ALA A 48 -13.79 -17.36 -2.93
N ALA A 49 -13.51 -16.52 -1.94
CA ALA A 49 -14.52 -15.76 -1.22
C ALA A 49 -15.34 -14.85 -2.14
N SER A 50 -14.70 -14.20 -3.12
CA SER A 50 -15.40 -13.38 -4.13
C SER A 50 -16.34 -14.23 -4.99
N VAL A 51 -15.88 -15.38 -5.48
CA VAL A 51 -16.67 -16.29 -6.32
C VAL A 51 -17.86 -16.87 -5.55
N ILE A 52 -17.64 -17.35 -4.32
CA ILE A 52 -18.68 -17.86 -3.43
C ILE A 52 -19.67 -16.74 -3.07
N GLY A 53 -19.18 -15.52 -2.86
CA GLY A 53 -19.99 -14.33 -2.61
C GLY A 53 -20.96 -14.04 -3.76
N ASN A 54 -20.49 -14.10 -5.01
CA ASN A 54 -21.33 -13.93 -6.19
C ASN A 54 -22.45 -14.99 -6.27
N ARG A 55 -22.11 -16.28 -6.03
CA ARG A 55 -23.12 -17.36 -5.97
C ARG A 55 -24.19 -17.06 -4.90
N ASN A 56 -23.78 -16.64 -3.70
CA ASN A 56 -24.71 -16.30 -2.62
C ASN A 56 -25.62 -15.11 -2.99
N GLN A 57 -25.07 -14.10 -3.66
CA GLN A 57 -25.86 -12.95 -4.14
C GLN A 57 -26.92 -13.38 -5.14
N LEU A 58 -26.58 -14.24 -6.11
CA LEU A 58 -27.52 -14.79 -7.08
C LEU A 58 -28.60 -15.64 -6.39
N GLN A 59 -28.22 -16.44 -5.39
CA GLN A 59 -29.18 -17.23 -4.60
C GLN A 59 -30.18 -16.33 -3.86
N MET A 60 -29.71 -15.24 -3.24
CA MET A 60 -30.59 -14.26 -2.58
C MET A 60 -31.51 -13.56 -3.58
N LYS A 61 -31.00 -13.19 -4.77
CA LYS A 61 -31.82 -12.60 -5.83
C LYS A 61 -32.92 -13.56 -6.28
N LEU A 62 -32.57 -14.82 -6.52
CA LEU A 62 -33.52 -15.86 -6.92
C LEU A 62 -34.64 -16.04 -5.88
N ASN A 63 -34.29 -16.08 -4.59
CA ASN A 63 -35.29 -16.18 -3.51
C ASN A 63 -36.25 -14.98 -3.47
N ARG A 64 -35.76 -13.77 -3.75
CA ARG A 64 -36.62 -12.57 -3.83
C ARG A 64 -37.56 -12.66 -5.03
N LEU A 65 -37.06 -13.01 -6.20
CA LEU A 65 -37.87 -13.17 -7.41
C LEU A 65 -38.96 -14.23 -7.25
N LEU A 66 -38.66 -15.37 -6.63
CA LEU A 66 -39.66 -16.40 -6.33
C LEU A 66 -40.76 -15.89 -5.39
N LYS A 67 -40.42 -15.05 -4.41
CA LYS A 67 -41.41 -14.41 -3.54
C LYS A 67 -42.26 -13.39 -4.30
N ASP A 68 -41.66 -12.62 -5.18
CA ASP A 68 -42.37 -11.65 -6.02
C ASP A 68 -43.33 -12.35 -6.98
N GLN A 69 -42.90 -13.45 -7.61
CA GLN A 69 -43.74 -14.32 -8.43
C GLN A 69 -44.97 -14.79 -7.66
N GLN A 70 -44.79 -15.33 -6.45
CA GLN A 70 -45.89 -15.78 -5.59
C GLN A 70 -46.87 -14.64 -5.27
N SER A 71 -46.36 -13.45 -4.91
CA SER A 71 -47.22 -12.30 -4.61
C SER A 71 -48.01 -11.81 -5.84
N ILE A 72 -47.39 -11.76 -7.01
CA ILE A 72 -48.07 -11.37 -8.26
C ILE A 72 -49.12 -12.42 -8.63
N GLN A 73 -48.81 -13.71 -8.47
CA GLN A 73 -49.74 -14.80 -8.74
C GLN A 73 -50.96 -14.76 -7.82
N GLU A 74 -50.79 -14.46 -6.53
CA GLU A 74 -51.89 -14.24 -5.59
C GLU A 74 -52.79 -13.07 -6.01
N LYS A 75 -52.18 -11.93 -6.40
CA LYS A 75 -52.93 -10.75 -6.89
C LYS A 75 -53.68 -11.05 -8.19
N ALA A 76 -53.08 -11.79 -9.12
CA ALA A 76 -53.73 -12.21 -10.35
C ALA A 76 -54.96 -13.10 -10.06
N ARG A 77 -54.81 -14.09 -9.16
CA ARG A 77 -55.92 -14.95 -8.72
C ARG A 77 -57.04 -14.15 -8.05
N GLN A 78 -56.68 -13.19 -7.19
CA GLN A 78 -57.66 -12.32 -6.56
C GLN A 78 -58.42 -11.46 -7.58
N ALA A 79 -57.71 -10.86 -8.55
CA ALA A 79 -58.33 -10.07 -9.60
C ALA A 79 -59.31 -10.92 -10.46
N LEU A 80 -58.94 -12.16 -10.79
CA LEU A 80 -59.83 -13.08 -11.49
C LEU A 80 -61.07 -13.44 -10.63
N SER A 81 -60.88 -13.76 -9.35
CA SER A 81 -62.00 -14.05 -8.45
C SER A 81 -62.95 -12.86 -8.27
N LEU A 82 -62.42 -11.63 -8.26
CA LEU A 82 -63.24 -10.41 -8.21
C LEU A 82 -63.99 -10.18 -9.53
N SER A 83 -63.36 -10.45 -10.67
CA SER A 83 -64.02 -10.44 -11.98
C SER A 83 -65.19 -11.43 -12.00
N ASP A 84 -64.97 -12.67 -11.57
CA ASP A 84 -65.98 -13.74 -11.63
C ASP A 84 -67.18 -13.50 -10.68
N SER A 85 -66.97 -12.70 -9.63
CA SER A 85 -68.01 -12.35 -8.66
C SER A 85 -68.68 -11.00 -8.93
N ALA A 86 -68.18 -10.21 -9.88
CA ALA A 86 -68.75 -8.91 -10.23
C ALA A 86 -70.06 -9.07 -11.02
N THR A 87 -71.10 -8.36 -10.59
CA THR A 87 -72.41 -8.36 -11.25
C THR A 87 -72.53 -7.29 -12.34
N ASP A 88 -71.73 -6.22 -12.24
CA ASP A 88 -71.65 -5.14 -13.23
C ASP A 88 -70.58 -5.47 -14.30
N PRO A 89 -70.95 -5.51 -15.60
CA PRO A 89 -70.00 -5.72 -16.70
C PRO A 89 -68.81 -4.75 -16.68
N ALA A 90 -69.00 -3.49 -16.28
CA ALA A 90 -67.91 -2.53 -16.24
C ALA A 90 -66.86 -2.87 -15.16
N GLU A 91 -67.31 -3.31 -13.98
CA GLU A 91 -66.42 -3.77 -12.90
C GLU A 91 -65.73 -5.08 -13.26
N GLN A 92 -66.46 -6.01 -13.87
CA GLN A 92 -65.88 -7.26 -14.37
C GLN A 92 -64.73 -6.99 -15.34
N HIS A 93 -64.94 -6.15 -16.36
CA HIS A 93 -63.90 -5.76 -17.30
C HIS A 93 -62.69 -5.09 -16.62
N LYS A 94 -62.93 -4.24 -15.62
CA LYS A 94 -61.84 -3.61 -14.85
C LYS A 94 -60.96 -4.64 -14.14
N TYR A 95 -61.56 -5.64 -13.49
CA TYR A 95 -60.81 -6.69 -12.80
C TYR A 95 -60.11 -7.65 -13.76
N LEU A 96 -60.70 -7.96 -14.92
CA LEU A 96 -60.04 -8.71 -15.99
C LEU A 96 -58.79 -7.98 -16.50
N ASN A 97 -58.89 -6.69 -16.79
CA ASN A 97 -57.73 -5.90 -17.21
C ASN A 97 -56.62 -5.89 -16.13
N ALA A 98 -56.99 -5.84 -14.85
CA ALA A 98 -56.01 -5.94 -13.76
C ALA A 98 -55.34 -7.33 -13.72
N ALA A 99 -56.10 -8.41 -13.93
CA ALA A 99 -55.56 -9.76 -14.03
C ALA A 99 -54.59 -9.91 -15.22
N GLU A 100 -54.90 -9.34 -16.38
CA GLU A 100 -54.03 -9.32 -17.55
C GLU A 100 -52.71 -8.58 -17.28
N VAL A 101 -52.76 -7.44 -16.58
CA VAL A 101 -51.56 -6.70 -16.16
C VAL A 101 -50.69 -7.55 -15.22
N TYR A 102 -51.29 -8.22 -14.22
CA TYR A 102 -50.53 -9.11 -13.34
C TYR A 102 -49.96 -10.32 -14.08
N ALA A 103 -50.68 -10.88 -15.06
CA ALA A 103 -50.16 -11.95 -15.90
C ALA A 103 -48.94 -11.50 -16.71
N SER A 104 -48.98 -10.30 -17.30
CA SER A 104 -47.82 -9.72 -17.99
C SER A 104 -46.63 -9.50 -17.05
N GLN A 105 -46.86 -9.07 -15.80
CA GLN A 105 -45.80 -8.95 -14.80
C GLN A 105 -45.22 -10.30 -14.41
N LEU A 106 -46.08 -11.33 -14.31
CA LEU A 106 -45.67 -12.69 -13.95
C LEU A 106 -44.70 -13.25 -15.00
N VAL A 107 -45.01 -13.09 -16.29
CA VAL A 107 -44.12 -13.50 -17.40
C VAL A 107 -42.74 -12.83 -17.30
N GLY A 108 -42.72 -11.54 -16.94
CA GLY A 108 -41.46 -10.82 -16.73
C GLY A 108 -40.62 -11.40 -15.59
N VAL A 109 -41.23 -11.62 -14.43
CA VAL A 109 -40.56 -12.20 -13.26
C VAL A 109 -40.11 -13.65 -13.54
N GLU A 110 -40.92 -14.45 -14.24
CA GLU A 110 -40.57 -15.82 -14.63
C GLU A 110 -39.34 -15.86 -15.55
N SER A 111 -39.27 -14.95 -16.53
CA SER A 111 -38.08 -14.79 -17.37
C SER A 111 -36.84 -14.40 -16.53
N GLU A 112 -36.98 -13.51 -15.55
CA GLU A 112 -35.86 -13.13 -14.67
C GLU A 112 -35.41 -14.29 -13.77
N ILE A 113 -36.35 -15.11 -13.30
CA ILE A 113 -36.07 -16.33 -12.51
C ILE A 113 -35.26 -17.31 -13.36
N GLU A 114 -35.66 -17.58 -14.60
CA GLU A 114 -34.96 -18.50 -15.50
C GLU A 114 -33.52 -18.03 -15.77
N GLN A 115 -33.36 -16.75 -16.11
CA GLN A 115 -32.04 -16.15 -16.33
C GLN A 115 -31.16 -16.21 -15.07
N THR A 116 -31.71 -15.84 -13.91
CA THR A 116 -30.98 -15.83 -12.64
C THR A 116 -30.62 -17.25 -12.20
N THR A 117 -31.48 -18.23 -12.48
CA THR A 117 -31.22 -19.66 -12.20
C THR A 117 -30.04 -20.17 -13.02
N THR A 118 -30.00 -19.84 -14.31
CA THR A 118 -28.87 -20.21 -15.19
C THR A 118 -27.56 -19.62 -14.68
N LEU A 119 -27.56 -18.33 -14.33
CA LEU A 119 -26.38 -17.68 -13.75
C LEU A 119 -25.99 -18.28 -12.40
N HIS A 120 -26.96 -18.63 -11.54
CA HIS A 120 -26.70 -19.27 -10.26
C HIS A 120 -26.04 -20.63 -10.43
N GLN A 121 -26.51 -21.47 -11.36
CA GLN A 121 -25.92 -22.79 -11.64
C GLN A 121 -24.46 -22.66 -12.12
N GLN A 122 -24.16 -21.68 -12.98
CA GLN A 122 -22.78 -21.41 -13.40
C GLN A 122 -21.92 -20.94 -12.23
N ALA A 123 -22.45 -20.06 -11.39
CA ALA A 123 -21.75 -19.58 -10.19
C ALA A 123 -21.54 -20.68 -9.15
N GLU A 124 -22.44 -21.66 -9.07
CA GLU A 124 -22.33 -22.83 -8.19
C GLU A 124 -21.15 -23.71 -8.60
N GLN A 125 -21.03 -24.05 -9.89
CA GLN A 125 -19.88 -24.77 -10.41
C GLN A 125 -18.56 -24.02 -10.18
N ALA A 126 -18.56 -22.70 -10.40
CA ALA A 126 -17.37 -21.87 -10.14
C ALA A 126 -17.00 -21.86 -8.65
N ALA A 127 -17.99 -21.78 -7.75
CA ALA A 127 -17.77 -21.80 -6.31
C ALA A 127 -17.25 -23.16 -5.82
N GLU A 128 -17.73 -24.27 -6.40
CA GLU A 128 -17.21 -25.61 -6.12
C GLU A 128 -15.75 -25.74 -6.54
N GLN A 129 -15.40 -25.29 -7.75
CA GLN A 129 -14.02 -25.29 -8.23
C GLN A 129 -13.12 -24.42 -7.35
N ALA A 130 -13.57 -23.22 -6.98
CA ALA A 130 -12.83 -22.34 -6.09
C ALA A 130 -12.60 -22.98 -4.71
N THR A 131 -13.62 -23.66 -4.16
CA THR A 131 -13.50 -24.40 -2.90
C THR A 131 -12.49 -25.54 -2.98
N GLN A 132 -12.46 -26.27 -4.11
CA GLN A 132 -11.45 -27.30 -4.33
C GLN A 132 -10.04 -26.71 -4.43
N GLN A 133 -9.88 -25.57 -5.10
CA GLN A 133 -8.58 -24.87 -5.19
C GLN A 133 -8.07 -24.40 -3.82
N VAL A 134 -8.96 -23.89 -2.95
CA VAL A 134 -8.60 -23.54 -1.57
C VAL A 134 -8.08 -24.77 -0.82
N LYS A 135 -8.80 -25.90 -0.87
CA LYS A 135 -8.35 -27.15 -0.23
C LYS A 135 -7.00 -27.64 -0.74
N GLN A 136 -6.79 -27.58 -2.06
CA GLN A 136 -5.50 -27.95 -2.66
C GLN A 136 -4.40 -26.96 -2.26
N SER A 137 -4.71 -25.68 -2.15
CA SER A 137 -3.78 -24.66 -1.67
C SER A 137 -3.40 -24.87 -0.22
N GLU A 138 -4.36 -25.22 0.64
CA GLU A 138 -4.14 -25.50 2.05
C GLU A 138 -3.22 -26.71 2.23
N ALA A 139 -3.47 -27.80 1.49
CA ALA A 139 -2.61 -28.98 1.49
C ALA A 139 -1.17 -28.65 1.05
N ARG A 140 -1.02 -27.89 -0.03
CA ARG A 140 0.30 -27.43 -0.51
C ARG A 140 0.99 -26.51 0.49
N LEU A 141 0.26 -25.59 1.11
CA LEU A 141 0.82 -24.72 2.14
C LEU A 141 1.34 -25.53 3.32
N HIS A 142 0.58 -26.54 3.77
CA HIS A 142 1.02 -27.41 4.86
C HIS A 142 2.32 -28.16 4.52
N GLU A 143 2.39 -28.74 3.31
CA GLU A 143 3.59 -29.41 2.82
C GLU A 143 4.80 -28.46 2.75
N GLN A 144 4.62 -27.28 2.16
CA GLN A 144 5.67 -26.26 2.06
C GLN A 144 6.16 -25.81 3.43
N LEU A 145 5.25 -25.57 4.38
CA LEU A 145 5.63 -25.18 5.74
C LEU A 145 6.39 -26.30 6.46
N SER A 146 6.05 -27.57 6.24
CA SER A 146 6.80 -28.70 6.78
C SER A 146 8.25 -28.70 6.25
N GLN A 147 8.43 -28.58 4.94
CA GLN A 147 9.76 -28.54 4.30
C GLN A 147 10.57 -27.32 4.77
N ILE A 148 9.92 -26.16 4.89
CA ILE A 148 10.53 -24.91 5.41
C ILE A 148 11.00 -25.10 6.85
N ASN A 149 10.25 -25.78 7.71
CA ASN A 149 10.65 -26.04 9.09
C ASN A 149 11.88 -26.96 9.16
N GLU A 150 11.94 -27.99 8.31
CA GLU A 150 13.11 -28.88 8.19
C GLU A 150 14.35 -28.09 7.74
N LEU A 151 14.22 -27.30 6.67
CA LEU A 151 15.30 -26.44 6.18
C LEU A 151 15.75 -25.41 7.21
N THR A 152 14.81 -24.82 7.97
CA THR A 152 15.12 -23.87 9.04
C THR A 152 15.98 -24.53 10.12
N THR A 153 15.64 -25.75 10.52
CA THR A 153 16.40 -26.52 11.53
C THR A 153 17.81 -26.82 11.04
N GLN A 154 17.95 -27.27 9.79
CA GLN A 154 19.25 -27.54 9.17
C GLN A 154 20.10 -26.28 9.04
N ALA A 155 19.51 -25.16 8.62
CA ALA A 155 20.20 -23.88 8.51
C ALA A 155 20.69 -23.39 9.88
N GLN A 156 19.88 -23.52 10.94
CA GLN A 156 20.28 -23.16 12.30
C GLN A 156 21.43 -24.03 12.83
N GLN A 157 21.37 -25.34 12.58
CA GLN A 157 22.43 -26.27 12.97
C GLN A 157 23.75 -25.93 12.26
N THR A 158 23.68 -25.64 10.95
CA THR A 158 24.85 -25.25 10.16
C THR A 158 25.44 -23.94 10.67
N LYS A 159 24.60 -22.94 10.92
CA LYS A 159 25.02 -21.64 11.48
C LYS A 159 25.68 -21.76 12.86
N MET A 160 25.21 -22.67 13.72
CA MET A 160 25.87 -22.98 14.99
C MET A 160 27.25 -23.60 14.79
N GLN A 161 27.40 -24.51 13.82
CA GLN A 161 28.69 -25.12 13.50
C GLN A 161 29.66 -24.08 12.94
N GLU A 162 29.21 -23.22 12.01
CA GLU A 162 29.98 -22.11 11.48
C GLU A 162 30.43 -21.15 12.59
N ALA A 163 29.53 -20.80 13.52
CA ALA A 163 29.86 -19.94 14.66
C ALA A 163 30.88 -20.60 15.61
N ALA A 164 30.77 -21.91 15.85
CA ALA A 164 31.72 -22.66 16.67
C ALA A 164 33.12 -22.72 16.02
N VAL A 165 33.19 -22.99 14.71
CA VAL A 165 34.44 -22.97 13.94
C VAL A 165 35.05 -21.57 13.93
N ALA A 166 34.26 -20.53 13.66
CA ALA A 166 34.73 -19.14 13.69
C ALA A 166 35.28 -18.75 15.07
N ALA A 167 34.64 -19.19 16.16
CA ALA A 167 35.15 -18.98 17.51
C ALA A 167 36.46 -19.75 17.76
N SER A 168 36.57 -21.01 17.30
CA SER A 168 37.81 -21.78 17.38
C SER A 168 38.95 -21.19 16.56
N ASP A 169 38.69 -20.71 15.34
CA ASP A 169 39.67 -20.01 14.51
C ASP A 169 40.11 -18.70 15.17
N GLN A 170 39.19 -17.96 15.77
CA GLN A 170 39.51 -16.75 16.51
C GLN A 170 40.37 -17.05 17.74
N ILE A 171 40.14 -18.16 18.45
CA ILE A 171 40.98 -18.62 19.55
C ILE A 171 42.35 -19.11 19.06
N ASN A 172 42.43 -19.87 17.97
CA ASN A 172 43.70 -20.33 17.39
C ASN A 172 44.52 -19.19 16.78
N SER A 173 43.86 -18.12 16.33
CA SER A 173 44.53 -16.88 15.89
C SER A 173 45.09 -16.06 17.05
N ILE A 174 44.72 -16.38 18.30
CA ILE A 174 45.39 -15.90 19.50
C ILE A 174 46.56 -16.87 19.76
N ASP A 175 47.57 -16.78 18.91
CA ASP A 175 48.88 -17.38 19.15
C ASP A 175 49.58 -16.56 20.27
N PRO A 176 49.95 -17.15 21.42
CA PRO A 176 50.64 -16.42 22.49
C PRO A 176 52.02 -15.89 22.07
N ASP A 177 52.56 -16.29 20.92
CA ASP A 177 53.89 -15.89 20.43
C ASP A 177 53.89 -14.98 19.18
N ARG A 178 52.72 -14.51 18.71
CA ARG A 178 52.65 -13.50 17.63
C ARG A 178 51.91 -12.23 18.04
N ASP A 179 52.69 -11.17 18.17
CA ASP A 179 52.29 -9.77 18.41
C ASP A 179 51.69 -9.44 19.77
N VAL A 180 52.53 -9.51 20.81
CA VAL A 180 52.51 -8.44 21.82
C VAL A 180 52.90 -7.16 21.08
N PRO A 181 52.05 -6.11 21.02
CA PRO A 181 52.38 -4.90 20.30
C PRO A 181 53.70 -4.34 20.85
N THR A 182 54.73 -4.27 20.02
CA THR A 182 55.98 -3.60 20.40
C THR A 182 55.65 -2.13 20.67
N MET A 183 56.33 -1.50 21.62
CA MET A 183 56.09 -0.10 21.97
C MET A 183 56.15 0.85 20.76
N ASP A 184 56.90 0.47 19.71
CA ASP A 184 56.96 1.22 18.46
C ASP A 184 55.67 1.12 17.63
N SER A 185 54.99 -0.05 17.59
CA SER A 185 53.68 -0.18 16.92
C SER A 185 52.56 0.60 17.61
N ILE A 186 52.62 0.70 18.95
CA ILE A 186 51.72 1.56 19.73
C ILE A 186 52.04 3.03 19.44
N ARG A 187 53.33 3.39 19.38
CA ARG A 187 53.77 4.75 19.02
C ARG A 187 53.24 5.15 17.64
N GLU A 188 53.40 4.30 16.63
CA GLU A 188 52.91 4.57 15.27
C GLU A 188 51.38 4.74 15.22
N LYS A 189 50.64 3.94 15.99
CA LYS A 189 49.17 4.06 16.08
C LYS A 189 48.72 5.34 16.77
N ILE A 190 49.46 5.78 17.79
CA ILE A 190 49.22 7.06 18.49
C ILE A 190 49.57 8.22 17.56
N GLU A 191 50.72 8.18 16.88
CA GLU A 191 51.15 9.20 15.92
C GLU A 191 50.17 9.34 14.77
N ARG A 192 49.66 8.23 14.24
CA ARG A 192 48.62 8.23 13.19
C ARG A 192 47.32 8.87 13.68
N ARG A 193 46.84 8.50 14.88
CA ARG A 193 45.66 9.14 15.48
C ARG A 193 45.87 10.62 15.77
N TYR A 194 47.07 11.01 16.15
CA TYR A 194 47.42 12.41 16.40
C TYR A 194 47.46 13.22 15.10
N ALA A 195 48.03 12.67 14.02
CA ALA A 195 48.03 13.26 12.69
C ALA A 195 46.61 13.39 12.11
N ASP A 196 45.78 12.33 12.24
CA ASP A 196 44.38 12.36 11.82
C ASP A 196 43.58 13.44 12.59
N ALA A 197 43.84 13.60 13.89
CA ALA A 197 43.21 14.63 14.72
C ALA A 197 43.66 16.05 14.32
N LEU A 198 44.95 16.27 14.08
CA LEU A 198 45.49 17.55 13.59
C LEU A 198 44.93 17.91 12.20
N GLY A 199 44.88 16.95 11.27
CA GLY A 199 44.28 17.14 9.95
C GLY A 199 42.79 17.47 10.05
N SER A 200 42.06 16.84 10.98
CA SER A 200 40.65 17.18 11.23
C SER A 200 40.47 18.59 11.80
N GLN A 201 41.42 19.11 12.59
CA GLN A 201 41.43 20.49 13.07
C GLN A 201 41.74 21.51 11.97
N GLU A 202 42.67 21.22 11.06
CA GLU A 202 42.95 22.07 9.89
C GLU A 202 41.74 22.14 8.94
N LEU A 203 41.03 21.02 8.74
CA LEU A 203 39.78 20.99 7.98
C LEU A 203 38.65 21.78 8.67
N MET A 204 38.60 21.78 10.01
CA MET A 204 37.63 22.57 10.75
C MET A 204 37.95 24.08 10.72
N GLN A 205 39.23 24.47 10.78
CA GLN A 205 39.65 25.87 10.63
C GLN A 205 39.42 26.39 9.20
N SER A 206 39.75 25.60 8.17
CA SER A 206 39.51 25.99 6.78
C SER A 206 38.01 26.11 6.47
N SER A 207 37.19 25.16 6.94
CA SER A 207 35.73 25.25 6.79
C SER A 207 35.10 26.40 7.58
N MET A 208 35.63 26.79 8.76
CA MET A 208 35.17 28.00 9.46
C MET A 208 35.56 29.28 8.71
N ASN A 209 36.77 29.38 8.15
CA ASN A 209 37.19 30.53 7.35
C ASN A 209 36.37 30.65 6.05
N GLU A 210 36.09 29.54 5.35
CA GLU A 210 35.19 29.54 4.19
C GLU A 210 33.78 29.96 4.56
N ARG A 211 33.27 29.50 5.71
CA ARG A 211 31.94 29.87 6.20
C ARG A 211 31.85 31.33 6.63
N ILE A 212 32.92 31.92 7.17
CA ILE A 212 32.98 33.37 7.46
C ILE A 212 32.99 34.18 6.17
N HIS A 213 33.76 33.77 5.16
CA HIS A 213 33.76 34.42 3.84
C HIS A 213 32.42 34.32 3.11
N GLU A 214 31.72 33.18 3.21
CA GLU A 214 30.38 33.01 2.66
C GLU A 214 29.33 33.85 3.41
N ILE A 215 29.44 33.98 4.73
CA ILE A 215 28.55 34.84 5.54
C ILE A 215 28.77 36.32 5.19
N GLU A 216 30.00 36.80 5.06
CA GLU A 216 30.27 38.18 4.63
C GLU A 216 29.72 38.48 3.23
N ALA A 217 29.89 37.55 2.29
CA ALA A 217 29.37 37.67 0.93
C ALA A 217 27.82 37.66 0.88
N THR A 218 27.18 36.79 1.67
CA THR A 218 25.72 36.67 1.70
C THR A 218 25.03 37.80 2.48
N THR A 219 25.69 38.39 3.47
CA THR A 219 25.15 39.55 4.21
C THR A 219 25.13 40.79 3.31
N SER A 220 26.17 41.00 2.49
CA SER A 220 26.21 42.09 1.50
C SER A 220 25.14 41.97 0.42
N GLU A 221 24.88 40.77 -0.11
CA GLU A 221 23.77 40.55 -1.04
C GLU A 221 22.38 40.78 -0.41
N ARG A 222 22.22 40.38 0.86
CA ARG A 222 20.95 40.52 1.57
C ARG A 222 20.63 41.99 1.85
N ASP A 223 21.63 42.79 2.21
CA ASP A 223 21.48 44.23 2.43
C ASP A 223 21.20 45.00 1.12
N MET A 224 21.82 44.60 0.01
CA MET A 224 21.48 45.14 -1.31
C MET A 224 20.05 44.77 -1.74
N ARG A 225 19.61 43.52 -1.52
CA ARG A 225 18.24 43.11 -1.84
C ARG A 225 17.21 43.77 -0.91
N ALA A 226 17.54 44.00 0.36
CA ALA A 226 16.66 44.65 1.31
C ALA A 226 16.46 46.14 0.98
N SER A 227 17.54 46.86 0.65
CA SER A 227 17.45 48.26 0.20
C SER A 227 16.69 48.39 -1.11
N ALA A 228 16.97 47.55 -2.11
CA ALA A 228 16.22 47.53 -3.37
C ALA A 228 14.72 47.23 -3.18
N LYS A 229 14.36 46.34 -2.24
CA LYS A 229 12.97 46.01 -1.93
C LYS A 229 12.27 47.14 -1.16
N LEU A 230 12.97 47.85 -0.27
CA LEU A 230 12.45 49.04 0.41
C LEU A 230 12.21 50.20 -0.55
N ASP A 231 13.10 50.40 -1.52
CA ASP A 231 12.93 51.41 -2.56
C ASP A 231 11.79 51.06 -3.52
N ALA A 232 11.64 49.77 -3.87
CA ALA A 232 10.48 49.29 -4.62
C ALA A 232 9.16 49.49 -3.85
N ILE A 233 9.12 49.19 -2.55
CA ILE A 233 7.94 49.41 -1.70
C ILE A 233 7.64 50.92 -1.60
N ARG A 234 8.64 51.79 -1.47
CA ARG A 234 8.45 53.25 -1.47
C ARG A 234 7.98 53.80 -2.81
N ALA A 235 8.42 53.21 -3.92
CA ALA A 235 7.97 53.57 -5.25
C ALA A 235 6.51 53.12 -5.45
N GLN A 236 6.16 51.92 -4.96
CA GLN A 236 4.80 51.39 -5.02
C GLN A 236 3.83 52.20 -4.15
N MET A 237 4.24 52.58 -2.93
CA MET A 237 3.44 53.47 -2.06
C MET A 237 3.27 54.89 -2.63
N ARG A 238 4.17 55.35 -3.52
CA ARG A 238 4.01 56.62 -4.24
C ARG A 238 3.25 56.49 -5.56
N GLY A 239 3.02 55.27 -6.04
CA GLY A 239 2.32 54.96 -7.30
C GLY A 239 0.90 54.38 -7.13
N GLU A 240 0.51 53.95 -5.93
CA GLU A 240 -0.83 53.40 -5.61
C GLU A 240 -1.75 54.39 -4.85
N LEU A 241 -1.73 55.66 -5.24
CA LEU A 241 -2.83 56.59 -4.92
C LEU A 241 -3.46 57.10 -6.21
N PRO A 242 -4.58 56.46 -6.64
CA PRO A 242 -5.69 57.24 -7.13
C PRO A 242 -7.00 56.91 -6.38
N ALA A 243 -7.49 57.96 -5.71
CA ALA A 243 -8.87 58.46 -5.68
C ALA A 243 -10.06 57.61 -5.20
N GLY A 244 -10.74 58.14 -4.18
CA GLY A 244 -12.19 58.07 -3.95
C GLY A 244 -12.50 58.56 -2.52
N SER A 245 -13.17 59.70 -2.26
CA SER A 245 -14.65 59.86 -2.23
C SER A 245 -15.31 58.65 -1.56
N GLU A 246 -16.03 58.68 -0.44
CA GLU A 246 -16.87 59.64 0.30
C GLU A 246 -16.66 59.32 1.81
N GLU A 247 -17.06 60.05 2.85
CA GLU A 247 -18.42 60.47 3.20
C GLU A 247 -18.33 61.08 4.63
N THR A 248 -18.63 62.37 4.81
CA THR A 248 -19.05 62.92 6.13
C THR A 248 -19.90 64.17 5.92
N GLU A 249 -21.22 64.00 5.92
CA GLU A 249 -22.20 64.90 6.53
C GLU A 249 -22.96 64.07 7.57
N PRO A 250 -23.47 64.62 8.71
CA PRO A 250 -24.16 65.92 8.85
C PRO A 250 -23.84 66.62 10.22
N PRO A 251 -24.67 67.53 10.80
CA PRO A 251 -25.47 68.64 10.30
C PRO A 251 -25.04 70.03 10.88
N ALA A 252 -25.64 71.10 10.33
CA ALA A 252 -26.06 72.39 10.95
C ALA A 252 -25.14 73.13 11.96
N ASP A 253 -24.88 74.42 11.72
CA ASP A 253 -25.59 75.56 12.34
C ASP A 253 -24.78 76.88 12.17
N LYS A 254 -25.52 77.97 11.85
CA LYS A 254 -25.17 79.41 11.78
C LYS A 254 -24.45 80.00 10.56
#